data_AF-A0AAX2EJQ4-F1
#
_entry.id   AF-A0AAX2EJQ4-F1
#
_cell.length_a   1.000
_cell.length_b   1.000
_cell.length_c   1.000
_cell.angle_alpha   90.00
_cell.angle_beta   90.00
_cell.angle_gamma   90.00
#
_symmetry.space_group_name_H-M   'P 1'
#
loop_
_entity.id
_entity.type
_entity.pdbx_description
1 polymer ?
#
loop_
_entity_poly.entity_id
_entity_poly.type
_entity_poly.pdbx_seq_one_letter_code
_entity_poly.pdbx_strand_id
1 'polypeptide(L)'
;MDQDQIKQALLELIVSDTRKGRKWFFPKNVDNQYKIFMNMTFKELALFVLPSLLLSGGIAFIPPYSSTFFWFIKSFLIVFILVIPVFYVNYRPVKFRENLRAKDFIKEILDFRKKKKMYFVRPKDRSLIK
;
A
#
# COMPACT_ATOMS: atom_id res chain seq x y z
N MET A 1 35.75 23.30 33.32
CA MET A 1 34.50 22.51 33.20
C MET A 1 33.69 22.81 34.44
N ASP A 2 32.51 23.40 34.27
CA ASP A 2 31.80 24.09 35.35
C ASP A 2 31.10 23.09 36.27
N GLN A 3 31.23 23.26 37.60
CA GLN A 3 30.74 22.26 38.57
C GLN A 3 29.22 22.06 38.51
N ASP A 4 28.50 23.08 38.08
CA ASP A 4 27.04 23.06 37.99
C ASP A 4 26.55 22.24 36.79
N GLN A 5 27.33 22.17 35.70
CA GLN A 5 27.04 21.28 34.56
C GLN A 5 27.18 19.80 34.96
N ILE A 6 28.16 19.48 35.81
CA ILE A 6 28.38 18.12 36.30
C ILE A 6 27.23 17.69 37.24
N LYS A 7 26.78 18.61 38.11
CA LYS A 7 25.65 18.34 39.00
C LYS A 7 24.34 18.15 38.24
N GLN A 8 24.09 18.93 37.18
CA GLN A 8 22.89 18.77 36.35
C GLN A 8 22.91 17.46 35.57
N ALA A 9 24.05 17.07 34.98
CA ALA A 9 24.18 15.78 34.28
C ALA A 9 24.00 14.58 35.23
N LEU A 10 24.48 14.67 36.46
CA LEU A 10 24.27 13.65 37.49
C LEU A 10 22.82 13.59 37.97
N LEU A 11 22.15 14.74 38.12
CA LEU A 11 20.73 14.80 38.47
C LEU A 11 19.84 14.19 37.37
N GLU A 12 20.19 14.43 36.11
CA GLU A 12 19.47 13.87 34.96
C GLU A 12 19.61 12.34 34.90
N LEU A 13 20.81 11.80 35.19
CA LEU A 13 21.06 10.36 35.29
C LEU A 13 20.37 9.69 36.49
N ILE A 14 20.26 10.39 37.62
CA ILE A 14 19.64 9.86 38.85
C ILE A 14 18.11 9.86 38.76
N VAL A 15 17.51 10.87 38.11
CA VAL A 15 16.05 11.02 38.01
C VAL A 15 15.47 10.16 36.87
N SER A 16 16.26 9.76 35.87
CA SER A 16 15.70 9.19 34.64
C SER A 16 15.15 7.75 34.73
N ASP A 17 15.54 6.90 35.70
CA ASP A 17 15.29 5.46 35.48
C ASP A 17 15.24 4.50 36.69
N THR A 18 14.29 4.65 37.63
CA THR A 18 14.03 3.58 38.63
C THR A 18 12.61 2.97 38.63
N ARG A 19 11.67 3.42 37.78
CA ARG A 19 10.36 2.73 37.61
C ARG A 19 9.77 2.77 36.20
N LYS A 20 10.60 2.77 35.14
CA LYS A 20 10.07 2.49 33.80
C LYS A 20 10.04 0.97 33.60
N GLY A 21 8.86 0.38 33.77
CA GLY A 21 8.64 -1.00 33.33
C GLY A 21 9.07 -1.21 31.88
N ARG A 22 9.48 -2.44 31.52
CA ARG A 22 9.97 -2.78 30.17
C ARG A 22 9.03 -2.21 29.11
N LYS A 23 9.52 -1.25 28.32
CA LYS A 23 8.79 -0.71 27.17
C LYS A 23 8.90 -1.71 26.04
N TRP A 24 7.83 -2.47 25.81
CA TRP A 24 7.72 -3.34 24.66
C TRP A 24 7.58 -2.51 23.39
N PHE A 25 8.60 -2.57 22.54
CA PHE A 25 8.53 -2.02 21.19
C PHE A 25 8.07 -3.11 20.24
N PHE A 26 6.82 -2.99 19.78
CA PHE A 26 6.36 -3.80 18.65
C PHE A 26 6.80 -3.13 17.36
N PRO A 27 7.59 -3.80 16.50
CA PRO A 27 7.94 -3.24 15.21
C PRO A 27 6.67 -2.94 14.42
N LYS A 28 6.46 -1.66 14.11
CA LYS A 28 5.37 -1.20 13.26
C LYS A 28 5.79 -1.44 11.80
N ASN A 29 4.89 -1.98 10.97
CA ASN A 29 5.15 -2.39 9.57
C ASN A 29 6.13 -3.56 9.39
N VAL A 30 5.94 -4.68 10.09
CA VAL A 30 6.56 -5.94 9.64
C VAL A 30 5.74 -6.50 8.49
N ASP A 31 6.26 -6.37 7.28
CA ASP A 31 5.71 -7.01 6.09
C ASP A 31 6.37 -8.39 5.95
N ASN A 32 5.59 -9.45 5.74
CA ASN A 32 6.16 -10.80 5.58
C ASN A 32 6.68 -11.04 4.15
N GLN A 33 6.39 -10.12 3.21
CA GLN A 33 6.66 -10.31 1.81
C GLN A 33 8.03 -9.75 1.42
N TYR A 34 8.79 -10.54 0.65
CA TYR A 34 10.05 -10.09 0.09
C TYR A 34 9.81 -9.05 -1.01
N LYS A 35 10.41 -7.87 -0.84
CA LYS A 35 10.31 -6.74 -1.76
C LYS A 35 11.55 -6.70 -2.62
N ILE A 36 11.35 -6.67 -3.94
CA ILE A 36 12.45 -6.74 -4.91
C ILE A 36 12.75 -5.34 -5.46
N PHE A 37 11.72 -4.60 -5.87
CA PHE A 37 11.89 -3.32 -6.53
C PHE A 37 10.77 -2.36 -6.15
N MET A 38 11.10 -1.11 -5.81
CA MET A 38 10.13 -0.04 -5.50
C MET A 38 9.03 -0.49 -4.52
N ASN A 39 9.42 -1.17 -3.43
CA ASN A 39 8.49 -1.66 -2.40
C ASN A 39 7.47 -2.72 -2.89
N MET A 40 7.68 -3.29 -4.08
CA MET A 40 6.83 -4.32 -4.69
C MET A 40 7.45 -5.71 -4.55
N THR A 41 6.56 -6.70 -4.45
CA THR A 41 6.91 -8.13 -4.50
C THR A 41 7.08 -8.63 -5.93
N PHE A 42 7.77 -9.77 -6.13
CA PHE A 42 7.86 -10.41 -7.45
C PHE A 42 6.50 -10.62 -8.09
N LYS A 43 5.54 -11.11 -7.29
CA LYS A 43 4.19 -11.40 -7.75
C LYS A 43 3.49 -10.14 -8.25
N GLU A 44 3.67 -9.00 -7.57
CA GLU A 44 3.09 -7.72 -8.00
C GLU A 44 3.73 -7.21 -9.29
N LEU A 45 5.05 -7.35 -9.43
CA LEU A 45 5.74 -6.99 -10.68
C LEU A 45 5.24 -7.85 -11.84
N ALA A 46 5.17 -9.17 -11.66
CA ALA A 46 4.72 -10.09 -12.70
C ALA A 46 3.24 -9.91 -13.06
N LEU A 47 2.38 -9.54 -12.11
CA LEU A 47 0.93 -9.47 -12.32
C LEU A 47 0.44 -8.08 -12.75
N PHE A 48 1.17 -7.02 -12.42
CA PHE A 48 0.77 -5.65 -12.75
C PHE A 48 1.74 -4.96 -13.71
N VAL A 49 3.05 -5.04 -13.48
CA VAL A 49 4.04 -4.29 -14.29
C VAL A 49 4.29 -4.98 -15.62
N LEU A 50 4.48 -6.30 -15.63
CA LEU A 50 4.76 -7.05 -16.85
C LEU A 50 3.62 -6.94 -17.90
N PRO A 51 2.33 -7.11 -17.54
CA PRO A 51 1.25 -6.94 -18.51
C PRO A 51 1.15 -5.50 -19.03
N SER A 52 1.39 -4.50 -18.18
CA SER A 52 1.41 -3.09 -18.62
C SER A 52 2.54 -2.80 -19.60
N LEU A 53 3.72 -3.39 -19.42
CA LEU A 53 4.82 -3.29 -20.39
C LEU A 53 4.45 -3.95 -21.73
N LEU A 54 3.84 -5.13 -21.70
CA LEU A 54 3.39 -5.83 -22.91
C LEU A 54 2.31 -5.02 -23.66
N LEU A 55 1.32 -4.48 -22.94
CA LEU A 55 0.26 -3.63 -23.51
C LEU A 55 0.83 -2.34 -24.09
N SER A 56 1.74 -1.68 -23.37
CA SER A 56 2.44 -0.49 -23.83
C SER A 56 3.22 -0.77 -25.12
N GLY A 57 3.96 -1.89 -25.16
CA GLY A 57 4.67 -2.34 -26.36
C GLY A 57 3.70 -2.55 -27.52
N GLY A 58 2.60 -3.27 -27.27
CA GLY A 58 1.55 -3.49 -28.27
C GLY A 58 1.01 -2.19 -28.87
N ILE A 59 0.73 -1.18 -28.04
CA ILE A 59 0.24 0.13 -28.50
C ILE A 59 1.29 0.86 -29.35
N ALA A 60 2.57 0.77 -28.99
CA ALA A 60 3.65 1.37 -29.75
C ALA A 60 3.77 0.76 -31.17
N PHE A 61 3.47 -0.53 -31.33
CA PHE A 61 3.48 -1.26 -32.60
C PHE A 61 2.24 -1.04 -33.48
N ILE A 62 1.26 -0.24 -33.06
CA ILE A 62 0.10 0.05 -33.90
C ILE A 62 0.47 1.15 -34.90
N PRO A 63 0.41 0.93 -36.24
CA PRO A 63 0.56 2.01 -37.21
C PRO A 63 -0.63 3.00 -37.15
N PRO A 64 -0.49 4.26 -37.62
CA PRO A 64 0.61 4.83 -38.40
C PRO A 64 1.78 5.30 -37.52
N TYR A 65 3.00 5.18 -38.05
CA TYR A 65 4.24 5.63 -37.38
C TYR A 65 4.73 7.01 -37.85
N SER A 66 4.24 7.50 -38.98
CA SER A 66 4.69 8.74 -39.60
C SER A 66 4.01 9.99 -39.03
N SER A 67 2.86 9.84 -38.38
CA SER A 67 2.12 10.98 -37.83
C SER A 67 2.56 11.29 -36.41
N THR A 68 3.14 12.49 -36.23
CA THR A 68 3.54 13.01 -34.93
C THR A 68 2.36 13.13 -33.96
N PHE A 69 1.18 13.52 -34.45
CA PHE A 69 -0.03 13.65 -33.63
C PHE A 69 -0.47 12.31 -33.03
N PHE A 70 -0.48 11.23 -33.83
CA PHE A 70 -0.77 9.89 -33.33
C PHE A 70 0.28 9.40 -32.33
N TRP A 71 1.55 9.75 -32.53
CA TRP A 71 2.60 9.43 -31.56
C TRP A 71 2.42 10.13 -30.22
N PHE A 72 1.98 11.39 -30.20
CA PHE A 72 1.64 12.08 -28.95
C PHE A 72 0.52 11.37 -28.19
N ILE A 73 -0.55 10.97 -28.87
CA ILE A 73 -1.67 10.24 -28.27
C ILE A 73 -1.21 8.90 -27.71
N LYS A 74 -0.43 8.14 -28.48
CA LYS A 74 0.12 6.84 -28.03
C LYS A 74 1.02 7.01 -26.82
N SER A 75 1.93 7.98 -26.86
CA SER A 75 2.85 8.27 -25.76
C SER A 75 2.08 8.60 -24.48
N PHE A 76 1.05 9.45 -24.58
CA PHE A 76 0.18 9.75 -23.46
C PHE A 76 -0.48 8.49 -22.90
N LEU A 77 -1.10 7.65 -23.74
CA LEU A 77 -1.70 6.38 -23.31
C LEU A 77 -0.70 5.43 -22.65
N ILE A 78 0.49 5.29 -23.23
CA ILE A 78 1.58 4.46 -22.71
C ILE A 78 1.97 4.91 -21.31
N VAL A 79 2.16 6.21 -21.09
CA VAL A 79 2.51 6.75 -19.77
C VAL A 79 1.43 6.40 -18.75
N PHE A 80 0.14 6.58 -19.07
CA PHE A 80 -0.94 6.21 -18.16
C PHE A 80 -0.94 4.71 -17.82
N ILE A 81 -0.77 3.85 -18.82
CA ILE A 81 -0.76 2.39 -18.65
C ILE A 81 0.38 1.93 -17.74
N LEU A 82 1.54 2.61 -17.79
CA LEU A 82 2.69 2.30 -16.95
C LEU A 82 2.56 2.88 -15.54
N VAL A 83 2.00 4.09 -15.39
CA VAL A 83 1.90 4.78 -14.09
C VAL A 83 0.81 4.20 -13.20
N ILE A 84 -0.36 3.88 -13.75
CA ILE A 84 -1.51 3.35 -12.99
C ILE A 84 -1.16 2.14 -12.10
N PRO A 85 -0.53 1.06 -12.59
CA PRO A 85 -0.20 -0.09 -11.75
C PRO A 85 0.82 0.25 -10.65
N VAL A 86 1.80 1.09 -10.96
CA VAL A 86 2.81 1.53 -9.99
C VAL A 86 2.16 2.31 -8.86
N PHE A 87 1.25 3.22 -9.20
CA PHE A 87 0.46 3.98 -8.25
C PHE A 87 -0.46 3.06 -7.44
N TYR A 88 -1.17 2.14 -8.08
CA TYR A 88 -2.08 1.20 -7.41
C TYR A 88 -1.37 0.33 -6.35
N VAL A 89 -0.14 -0.11 -6.61
CA VAL A 89 0.60 -0.95 -5.67
C VAL A 89 1.21 -0.13 -4.52
N ASN A 90 1.68 1.09 -4.78
CA ASN A 90 2.39 1.91 -3.79
C ASN A 90 1.53 2.89 -3.02
N TYR A 91 0.37 3.28 -3.55
CA TYR A 91 -0.48 4.27 -2.92
C TYR A 91 -1.03 3.76 -1.60
N ARG A 92 -0.97 4.63 -0.58
CA ARG A 92 -1.47 4.36 0.78
C ARG A 92 -2.64 5.30 1.05
N PRO A 93 -3.89 4.81 0.97
CA PRO A 93 -5.07 5.67 1.07
C PRO A 93 -5.31 6.22 2.48
N VAL A 94 -4.74 5.60 3.53
CA VAL A 94 -4.98 5.96 4.92
C VAL A 94 -3.69 6.45 5.58
N LYS A 95 -3.61 7.75 5.89
CA LYS A 95 -2.41 8.42 6.41
C LYS A 95 -1.84 7.80 7.69
N PHE A 96 -2.70 7.32 8.59
CA PHE A 96 -2.29 6.74 9.88
C PHE A 96 -2.01 5.23 9.81
N ARG A 97 -2.11 4.60 8.63
CA ARG A 97 -1.98 3.15 8.44
C ARG A 97 -1.02 2.85 7.30
N GLU A 98 0.27 2.95 7.62
CA GLU A 98 1.34 2.70 6.66
C GLU A 98 1.38 1.27 6.11
N ASN A 99 0.85 0.28 6.83
CA ASN A 99 0.78 -1.10 6.35
C ASN A 99 -0.35 -1.34 5.33
N LEU A 100 -1.32 -0.44 5.24
CA LEU A 100 -2.50 -0.63 4.39
C LEU A 100 -2.24 -0.08 2.99
N ARG A 101 -2.04 -0.99 2.03
CA ARG A 101 -1.87 -0.63 0.62
C ARG A 101 -3.24 -0.42 -0.04
N ALA A 102 -3.28 0.33 -1.15
CA ALA A 102 -4.52 0.61 -1.87
C ALA A 102 -5.24 -0.67 -2.34
N LYS A 103 -4.49 -1.70 -2.76
CA LYS A 103 -5.04 -3.01 -3.14
C LYS A 103 -5.90 -3.63 -2.03
N ASP A 104 -5.43 -3.56 -0.79
CA ASP A 104 -6.07 -4.20 0.36
C ASP A 104 -7.28 -3.38 0.79
N PHE A 105 -7.14 -2.06 0.81
CA PHE A 105 -8.23 -1.13 1.08
C PHE A 105 -9.40 -1.28 0.10
N ILE A 106 -9.10 -1.34 -1.21
CA ILE A 106 -10.13 -1.51 -2.23
C ILE A 106 -10.80 -2.88 -2.09
N LYS A 107 -10.02 -3.94 -1.87
CA LYS A 107 -10.56 -5.28 -1.63
C LYS A 107 -11.51 -5.30 -0.43
N GLU A 108 -11.11 -4.71 0.68
CA GLU A 108 -11.92 -4.63 1.90
C GLU A 108 -13.21 -3.83 1.68
N ILE A 109 -13.16 -2.70 0.97
CA ILE A 109 -14.34 -1.93 0.58
C ILE A 109 -15.29 -2.78 -0.28
N LEU A 110 -14.77 -3.48 -1.29
CA LEU A 110 -15.59 -4.30 -2.17
C LEU A 110 -16.24 -5.46 -1.40
N ASP A 111 -15.48 -6.13 -0.53
CA ASP A 111 -15.99 -7.21 0.31
C ASP A 111 -17.03 -6.70 1.30
N PHE A 112 -16.82 -5.53 1.89
CA PHE A 112 -17.80 -4.88 2.77
C PHE A 112 -19.11 -4.56 2.04
N ARG A 113 -19.03 -4.02 0.82
CA ARG A 113 -20.21 -3.74 -0.02
C ARG A 113 -20.98 -5.01 -0.37
N LYS A 114 -20.28 -6.12 -0.65
CA LYS A 114 -20.90 -7.44 -0.87
C LYS A 114 -21.62 -7.94 0.39
N LYS A 115 -20.96 -7.88 1.55
CA LYS A 115 -21.49 -8.38 2.82
C LYS A 115 -22.63 -7.54 3.39
N LYS A 116 -22.67 -6.23 3.16
CA LYS A 116 -23.80 -5.37 3.56
C LYS A 116 -25.15 -5.95 3.10
N LYS A 117 -25.21 -6.54 1.91
CA LYS A 117 -26.45 -7.17 1.41
C LYS A 117 -26.87 -8.41 2.20
N MET A 118 -25.98 -9.08 2.92
CA MET A 118 -26.29 -10.28 3.72
C MET A 118 -26.75 -9.95 5.13
N TYR A 119 -26.23 -8.87 5.76
CA TYR A 119 -26.57 -8.50 7.13
C TYR A 119 -27.96 -7.84 7.28
N PHE A 120 -28.57 -7.37 6.18
CA PHE A 120 -29.94 -6.83 6.17
C PHE A 120 -30.99 -7.81 5.65
N VAL A 121 -30.59 -9.04 5.28
CA VAL A 121 -31.55 -10.08 4.91
C VAL A 121 -32.11 -10.68 6.18
N ARG A 122 -33.43 -10.57 6.37
CA ARG A 122 -34.14 -11.25 7.46
C ARG A 122 -33.76 -12.73 7.42
N PRO A 123 -33.25 -13.32 8.52
CA PRO A 123 -32.87 -14.72 8.53
C PRO A 123 -34.08 -15.57 8.11
N LYS A 124 -33.88 -16.48 7.15
CA LYS A 124 -34.93 -17.38 6.68
C LYS A 124 -35.43 -18.19 7.87
N ASP A 125 -36.73 -18.15 8.11
CA ASP A 125 -37.36 -18.80 9.25
C ASP A 125 -37.11 -20.31 9.17
N ARG A 126 -36.25 -20.82 10.07
CA ARG A 126 -35.85 -22.24 10.07
C ARG A 126 -36.99 -23.16 10.49
N SER A 127 -38.10 -22.60 10.98
CA SER A 127 -39.32 -23.34 11.32
C SER A 127 -40.13 -23.80 10.11
N LEU A 128 -39.89 -23.23 8.92
CA LEU A 128 -40.59 -23.54 7.67
C LEU A 128 -39.88 -24.60 6.80
N ILE A 129 -38.76 -25.13 7.28
CA ILE A 129 -38.05 -26.25 6.65
C ILE A 129 -38.35 -27.49 7.51
N LYS A 130 -39.50 -28.10 7.26
CA LYS A 130 -39.88 -29.42 7.77
C LYS A 130 -40.06 -30.35 6.58
#